data_AF-A0A016XFA0-F1
#
_entry.id   AF-A0A016XFA0-F1
#
_cell.length_a   1.000
_cell.length_b   1.000
_cell.length_c   1.000
_cell.angle_alpha   90.00
_cell.angle_beta   90.00
_cell.angle_gamma   90.00
#
_symmetry.space_group_name_H-M   'P 1'
#
loop_
_entity.id
_entity.type
_entity.pdbx_description
1 polymer ?
#
loop_
_entity_poly.entity_id
_entity_poly.type
_entity_poly.pdbx_seq_one_letter_code
_entity_poly.pdbx_strand_id
1 'polypeptide(L)'
;MPSGYRLDAARHLYDLNRERIYAGVLPHYLRAVGVLEMGVDARGQVDTLRWLRAPSHAPEVMAEIERLVRQAAPYPAPAPSALQGGSARVIETWLWDQSGRFQLRTLSEGQGDGSPTTGTTQLASQGGTTPQAAASAAATPPLSWQPVRVHLVSADGR
;
A
#
# COMPACT_ATOMS: atom_id res chain seq x y z
N MET A 1 -4.72 5.80 12.37
CA MET A 1 -3.86 6.11 11.20
C MET A 1 -2.68 5.14 11.20
N PRO A 2 -2.17 4.66 10.05
CA PRO A 2 -0.87 4.00 10.00
C PRO A 2 0.14 4.88 10.75
N SER A 3 0.92 4.31 11.66
CA SER A 3 2.08 5.00 12.23
C SER A 3 2.89 5.53 11.05
N GLY A 4 3.22 6.83 10.99
CA GLY A 4 3.84 7.43 9.79
C GLY A 4 5.01 6.60 9.24
N TYR A 5 5.80 6.03 10.14
CA TYR A 5 6.91 5.15 9.82
C TYR A 5 6.54 3.86 9.05
N ARG A 6 5.38 3.27 9.32
CA ARG A 6 4.90 2.09 8.57
C ARG A 6 4.68 2.42 7.10
N LEU A 7 4.11 3.60 6.81
CA LEU A 7 3.89 4.06 5.45
C LEU A 7 5.23 4.32 4.74
N ASP A 8 6.18 4.93 5.42
CA ASP A 8 7.52 5.21 4.87
C ASP A 8 8.25 3.91 4.54
N ALA A 9 8.20 2.90 5.44
CA ALA A 9 8.79 1.59 5.21
C ALA A 9 8.13 0.85 4.03
N ALA A 10 6.79 0.92 3.92
CA ALA A 10 6.06 0.30 2.81
C ALA A 10 6.39 0.96 1.46
N ARG A 11 6.50 2.30 1.42
CA ARG A 11 6.89 3.04 0.20
C ARG A 11 8.29 2.67 -0.24
N HIS A 12 9.24 2.65 0.70
CA HIS A 12 10.62 2.24 0.43
C HIS A 12 10.70 0.83 -0.18
N LEU A 13 9.93 -0.12 0.36
CA LEU A 13 9.82 -1.46 -0.19
C LEU A 13 9.27 -1.46 -1.63
N TYR A 14 8.27 -0.64 -1.92
CA TYR A 14 7.73 -0.51 -3.28
C TYR A 14 8.73 0.11 -4.24
N ASP A 15 9.43 1.17 -3.83
CA ASP A 15 10.40 1.87 -4.68
C ASP A 15 11.56 0.96 -5.12
N LEU A 16 11.99 0.04 -4.25
CA LEU A 16 13.04 -0.93 -4.58
C LEU A 16 12.55 -2.15 -5.38
N ASN A 17 11.23 -2.39 -5.43
CA ASN A 17 10.66 -3.61 -6.02
C ASN A 17 9.59 -3.33 -7.06
N ARG A 18 9.65 -2.18 -7.74
CA ARG A 18 8.60 -1.68 -8.65
C ARG A 18 8.18 -2.69 -9.71
N GLU A 19 9.12 -3.45 -10.27
CA GLU A 19 8.86 -4.51 -11.26
C GLU A 19 8.08 -5.71 -10.71
N ARG A 20 8.10 -5.90 -9.39
CA ARG A 20 7.45 -7.02 -8.67
C ARG A 20 6.14 -6.61 -8.02
N ILE A 21 5.78 -5.34 -8.08
CA ILE A 21 4.49 -4.86 -7.57
C ILE A 21 3.38 -5.26 -8.55
N TYR A 22 2.33 -5.88 -8.02
CA TYR A 22 1.13 -6.13 -8.79
C TYR A 22 0.37 -4.81 -8.97
N ALA A 23 0.17 -4.37 -10.22
CA ALA A 23 -0.61 -3.18 -10.53
C ALA A 23 -2.11 -3.49 -10.57
N GLY A 24 -2.93 -2.65 -9.95
CA GLY A 24 -4.39 -2.78 -9.93
C GLY A 24 -4.92 -3.71 -8.83
N VAL A 25 -6.19 -4.11 -8.94
CA VAL A 25 -6.84 -4.97 -7.94
C VAL A 25 -6.30 -6.39 -8.04
N LEU A 26 -5.80 -6.93 -6.93
CA LEU A 26 -5.37 -8.32 -6.86
C LEU A 26 -6.55 -9.26 -7.11
N PRO A 27 -6.37 -10.35 -7.87
CA PRO A 27 -7.38 -11.37 -8.03
C PRO A 27 -7.80 -11.93 -6.67
N HIS A 28 -9.08 -12.30 -6.53
CA HIS A 28 -9.63 -13.04 -5.39
C HIS A 28 -8.85 -14.33 -5.03
N TYR A 29 -8.11 -14.92 -5.98
CA TYR A 29 -7.29 -16.11 -5.77
C TYR A 29 -5.82 -15.75 -5.56
N LEU A 30 -5.48 -15.28 -4.35
CA LEU A 30 -4.10 -15.07 -3.95
C LEU A 30 -3.37 -16.41 -3.79
N ARG A 31 -2.12 -16.49 -4.25
CA ARG A 31 -1.23 -17.64 -4.00
C ARG A 31 -0.94 -17.77 -2.52
N ALA A 32 -0.67 -16.65 -1.85
CA ALA A 32 -0.34 -16.62 -0.45
C ALA A 32 -0.68 -15.26 0.18
N VAL A 33 -1.00 -15.30 1.48
CA VAL A 33 -1.14 -14.11 2.31
C VAL A 33 -0.28 -14.30 3.55
N GLY A 34 0.68 -13.40 3.75
CA GLY A 34 1.58 -13.41 4.89
C GLY A 34 1.43 -12.15 5.73
N VAL A 35 1.58 -12.26 7.05
CA VAL A 35 1.71 -11.11 7.95
C VAL A 35 3.04 -11.20 8.67
N LEU A 36 3.91 -10.22 8.42
CA LEU A 36 5.26 -10.15 8.95
C LEU A 36 5.40 -8.89 9.82
N GLU A 37 5.90 -9.07 11.03
CA GLU A 37 6.46 -7.98 11.83
C GLU A 37 7.96 -7.88 11.54
N MET A 38 8.43 -6.69 11.21
CA MET A 38 9.84 -6.38 11.09
C MET A 38 10.24 -5.31 12.12
N GLY A 39 11.37 -5.52 12.78
CA GLY A 39 12.03 -4.55 13.64
C GLY A 39 13.08 -3.79 12.84
N VAL A 40 12.97 -2.47 12.83
CA VAL A 40 13.95 -1.58 12.19
C VAL A 40 14.64 -0.73 13.24
N ASP A 41 15.96 -0.85 13.35
CA ASP A 41 16.73 -0.09 14.32
C ASP A 41 16.81 1.41 13.94
N ALA A 42 17.40 2.22 14.83
CA ALA A 42 17.58 3.66 14.61
C ALA A 42 18.43 4.00 13.37
N ARG A 43 19.17 3.05 12.80
CA ARG A 43 20.00 3.20 11.59
C ARG A 43 19.29 2.71 10.32
N GLY A 44 18.05 2.24 10.43
CA GLY A 44 17.31 1.67 9.30
C GLY A 44 17.66 0.21 9.00
N GLN A 45 18.42 -0.46 9.86
CA GLN A 45 18.75 -1.88 9.68
C GLN A 45 17.62 -2.76 10.21
N VAL A 46 17.37 -3.88 9.53
CA VAL A 46 16.39 -4.86 9.99
C VAL A 46 17.06 -5.76 11.03
N ASP A 47 16.71 -5.58 12.30
CA ASP A 47 17.25 -6.38 13.40
C ASP A 47 16.41 -7.63 13.70
N THR A 48 15.09 -7.56 13.47
CA THR A 48 14.15 -8.63 13.82
C THR A 48 13.18 -8.89 12.69
N LEU A 49 12.90 -10.16 12.40
CA LEU A 49 11.82 -10.61 11.53
C LEU A 49 10.98 -11.65 12.26
N ARG A 50 9.66 -11.41 12.34
CA ARG A 50 8.74 -12.30 13.03
C ARG A 50 7.45 -12.49 12.23
N TRP A 51 7.19 -13.73 11.84
CA TRP A 51 5.92 -14.08 11.23
C TRP A 51 4.79 -14.05 12.27
N LEU A 52 3.79 -13.20 12.02
CA LEU A 52 2.52 -13.21 12.76
C LEU A 52 1.50 -14.14 12.10
N ARG A 53 1.58 -14.26 10.76
CA ARG A 53 0.88 -15.27 9.97
C ARG A 53 1.79 -15.72 8.84
N ALA A 54 2.34 -16.92 8.95
CA ALA A 54 3.14 -17.53 7.91
C ALA A 54 2.24 -18.22 6.86
N PRO A 55 2.49 -18.03 5.55
CA PRO A 55 1.86 -18.82 4.50
C PRO A 55 2.50 -20.21 4.40
N SER A 56 2.20 -21.10 5.35
CA SER A 56 2.85 -22.42 5.46
C SER A 56 2.68 -23.33 4.23
N HIS A 57 1.66 -23.09 3.40
CA HIS A 57 1.43 -23.82 2.14
C HIS A 57 2.30 -23.31 0.97
N ALA A 58 3.03 -22.22 1.17
CA ALA A 58 3.92 -21.60 0.19
C ALA A 58 5.24 -21.13 0.86
N PRO A 59 6.10 -22.06 1.32
CA PRO A 59 7.36 -21.74 1.97
C PRO A 59 8.31 -20.92 1.07
N GLU A 60 8.20 -21.05 -0.25
CA GLU A 60 8.94 -20.24 -1.23
C GLU A 60 8.59 -18.75 -1.12
N VAL A 61 7.33 -18.42 -0.81
CA VAL A 61 6.88 -17.04 -0.62
C VAL A 61 7.45 -16.47 0.68
N MET A 62 7.56 -17.29 1.74
CA MET A 62 8.18 -16.86 2.99
C MET A 62 9.64 -16.45 2.78
N ALA A 63 10.42 -17.33 2.14
CA ALA A 63 11.83 -17.07 1.85
C ALA A 63 12.01 -15.80 0.99
N GLU A 64 11.13 -15.60 0.00
CA GLU A 64 11.17 -14.43 -0.85
C GLU A 64 10.83 -13.14 -0.08
N ILE A 65 9.83 -13.16 0.80
CA ILE A 65 9.49 -12.02 1.64
C ILE A 65 10.68 -11.62 2.52
N GLU A 66 11.27 -12.58 3.22
CA GLU A 66 12.41 -12.32 4.09
C GLU A 66 13.61 -11.78 3.30
N ARG A 67 13.85 -12.31 2.10
CA ARG A 67 14.89 -11.83 1.20
C ARG A 67 14.64 -10.37 0.79
N LEU A 68 13.42 -10.04 0.36
CA LEU A 68 13.04 -8.69 -0.06
C LEU A 68 13.21 -7.67 1.08
N VAL A 69 12.76 -8.03 2.28
CA VAL A 69 12.89 -7.16 3.46
C VAL A 69 14.35 -6.93 3.83
N ARG A 70 15.18 -7.98 3.83
CA ARG A 70 16.61 -7.84 4.15
C ARG A 70 17.36 -7.04 3.09
N GLN A 71 17.05 -7.23 1.81
CA GLN A 71 17.69 -6.49 0.71
C GLN A 71 17.28 -5.03 0.63
N ALA A 72 16.11 -4.68 1.16
CA ALA A 72 15.66 -3.31 1.24
C ALA A 72 16.37 -2.49 2.34
N ALA A 73 17.15 -3.14 3.22
CA ALA A 73 17.97 -2.42 4.19
C ALA A 73 19.12 -1.67 3.47
N PRO A 74 19.42 -0.43 3.87
CA PRO A 74 18.80 0.32 4.97
C PRO A 74 17.43 0.91 4.59
N TYR A 75 16.49 0.79 5.52
CA TYR A 75 15.21 1.51 5.51
C TYR A 75 15.41 2.98 5.91
N PRO A 76 14.43 3.87 5.61
CA PRO A 76 14.39 5.20 6.18
C PRO A 76 14.57 5.14 7.70
N ALA A 77 15.41 6.01 8.26
CA ALA A 77 15.67 5.99 9.69
C ALA A 77 14.38 6.35 10.47
N PRO A 78 13.96 5.53 11.45
CA PRO A 78 12.78 5.84 12.25
C PRO A 78 12.97 7.11 13.08
N ALA A 79 11.91 7.91 13.20
CA ALA A 79 11.91 9.00 14.16
C ALA A 79 12.04 8.45 15.60
N PRO A 80 12.63 9.20 16.54
CA PRO A 80 12.79 8.74 17.92
C PRO A 80 11.48 8.30 18.60
N SER A 81 10.36 8.93 18.23
CA SER A 81 9.01 8.60 18.72
C SER A 81 8.46 7.25 18.20
N ALA A 82 9.01 6.74 17.10
CA ALA A 82 8.62 5.45 16.54
C ALA A 82 9.42 4.28 17.13
N LEU A 83 10.56 4.56 17.77
CA LEU A 83 11.42 3.56 18.39
C LEU A 83 10.83 3.10 19.73
N GLN A 84 10.71 1.80 19.90
CA GLN A 84 10.31 1.16 21.16
C GLN A 84 11.40 0.15 21.53
N GLY A 85 12.15 0.45 22.60
CA GLY A 85 13.28 -0.40 23.01
C GLY A 85 14.41 -0.45 21.99
N GLY A 86 14.61 0.61 21.20
CA GLY A 86 15.71 0.74 20.23
C GLY A 86 15.33 0.48 18.77
N SER A 87 14.14 -0.08 18.51
CA SER A 87 13.67 -0.39 17.15
C SER A 87 12.22 0.02 16.93
N ALA A 88 11.88 0.39 15.72
CA ALA A 88 10.51 0.60 15.27
C ALA A 88 9.92 -0.74 14.79
N ARG A 89 8.77 -1.13 15.35
CA ARG A 89 8.04 -2.33 14.91
C ARG A 89 7.06 -1.97 13.81
N VAL A 90 7.22 -2.63 12.68
CA VAL A 90 6.39 -2.44 11.49
C VAL A 90 5.71 -3.77 11.16
N ILE A 91 4.39 -3.81 11.28
CA ILE A 91 3.59 -4.98 10.89
C ILE A 91 3.06 -4.75 9.49
N GLU A 92 3.48 -5.60 8.55
CA GLU A 92 2.98 -5.58 7.18
C GLU A 92 2.26 -6.85 6.77
N THR A 93 1.25 -6.66 5.93
CA THR A 93 0.51 -7.74 5.29
C THR A 93 0.86 -7.79 3.83
N TRP A 94 1.36 -8.94 3.41
CA TRP A 94 1.80 -9.21 2.06
C TRP A 94 0.78 -10.06 1.34
N LEU A 95 0.39 -9.62 0.16
CA LEU A 95 -0.56 -10.29 -0.72
C LEU A 95 0.21 -10.76 -1.96
N TRP A 96 0.38 -12.07 -2.13
CA TRP A 96 1.13 -12.66 -3.24
C TRP A 96 0.20 -13.26 -4.28
N ASP A 97 0.45 -12.95 -5.54
CA ASP A 97 -0.18 -13.55 -6.71
C ASP A 97 0.61 -14.78 -7.21
N GLN A 98 -0.05 -15.64 -7.98
CA GLN A 98 0.54 -16.81 -8.63
C GLN A 98 1.66 -16.44 -9.60
N SER A 99 1.65 -15.23 -10.16
CA SER A 99 2.71 -14.71 -11.02
C SER A 99 4.00 -14.34 -10.26
N GLY A 100 4.03 -14.45 -8.93
CA GLY A 100 5.17 -14.07 -8.08
C GLY A 100 5.26 -12.57 -7.74
N ARG A 101 4.28 -11.78 -8.20
CA ARG A 101 4.12 -10.37 -7.84
C ARG A 101 3.39 -10.21 -6.51
N PHE A 102 3.60 -9.08 -5.84
CA PHE A 102 2.99 -8.82 -4.53
C PHE A 102 2.39 -7.42 -4.39
N GLN A 103 1.55 -7.25 -3.38
CA GLN A 103 1.18 -5.94 -2.83
C GLN A 103 1.29 -5.92 -1.32
N LEU A 104 1.61 -4.74 -0.78
CA LEU A 104 1.55 -4.47 0.65
C LEU A 104 0.20 -3.85 0.99
N ARG A 105 -0.45 -4.36 2.03
CA ARG A 105 -1.76 -3.85 2.47
C ARG A 105 -1.72 -2.36 2.83
N THR A 106 -0.60 -1.85 3.36
CA THR A 106 -0.45 -0.41 3.66
C THR A 106 -0.57 0.48 2.42
N LEU A 107 -0.22 -0.02 1.23
CA LEU A 107 -0.26 0.71 -0.05
C LEU A 107 -1.32 0.19 -1.02
N SER A 108 -2.06 -0.84 -0.64
CA SER A 108 -3.16 -1.34 -1.45
C SER A 108 -4.30 -0.33 -1.43
N GLU A 109 -4.84 0.01 -2.60
CA GLU A 109 -5.91 1.02 -2.80
C GLU A 109 -7.29 0.62 -2.22
N GLY A 110 -7.33 -0.33 -1.28
CA GLY A 110 -8.55 -0.91 -0.75
C GLY A 110 -9.06 -2.04 -1.64
N GLN A 111 -8.99 -3.27 -1.13
CA GLN A 111 -9.75 -4.41 -1.67
C GLN A 111 -11.25 -4.29 -1.31
N GLY A 112 -11.85 -3.13 -1.61
CA GLY A 112 -13.22 -2.78 -1.29
C GLY A 112 -14.00 -2.36 -2.52
N ASP A 113 -14.41 -3.33 -3.33
CA ASP A 113 -15.80 -3.56 -3.76
C ASP A 113 -15.75 -4.59 -4.90
N GLY A 114 -16.16 -5.82 -4.59
CA GLY A 114 -16.35 -6.85 -5.60
C GLY A 114 -17.61 -6.54 -6.41
N SER A 115 -17.51 -5.66 -7.40
CA SER A 115 -18.55 -5.53 -8.42
C SER A 115 -18.05 -6.14 -9.73
N PRO A 116 -18.63 -7.28 -10.20
CA PRO A 116 -18.42 -7.69 -11.57
C PRO A 116 -18.93 -6.58 -12.48
N THR A 117 -18.04 -6.00 -13.28
CA THR A 117 -18.40 -5.08 -14.35
C THR A 117 -19.19 -5.85 -15.40
N THR A 118 -20.51 -5.92 -15.21
CA THR A 118 -21.45 -6.35 -16.26
C THR A 118 -21.52 -5.26 -17.33
N GLY A 119 -20.64 -5.34 -18.31
CA GLY A 119 -20.87 -4.87 -19.67
C GLY A 119 -20.54 -6.06 -20.57
N THR A 120 -21.39 -6.58 -21.45
CA THR A 120 -22.19 -5.86 -22.44
C THR A 120 -23.17 -6.86 -23.05
N THR A 121 -24.48 -6.62 -22.94
CA THR A 121 -25.45 -7.12 -23.93
C THR A 121 -26.37 -5.96 -24.29
N GLN A 122 -25.99 -5.30 -25.37
CA GLN A 122 -26.82 -4.40 -26.15
C GLN A 122 -27.92 -5.22 -26.83
N LEU A 123 -29.17 -5.05 -26.43
CA LEU A 123 -30.34 -5.40 -27.22
C LEU A 123 -31.37 -4.27 -27.14
N ALA A 124 -31.76 -3.82 -28.33
CA ALA A 124 -32.54 -2.64 -28.61
C ALA A 124 -34.00 -2.75 -28.18
N SER A 125 -34.60 -1.62 -27.82
CA SER A 125 -35.98 -1.28 -28.20
C SER A 125 -36.27 0.20 -27.91
N GLN A 126 -36.87 0.84 -28.91
CA GLN A 126 -37.07 2.28 -29.07
C GLN A 126 -38.38 2.77 -28.40
N GLY A 127 -38.47 4.09 -28.13
CA GLY A 127 -39.74 4.85 -28.25
C GLY A 127 -39.97 5.96 -27.22
N GLY A 128 -40.01 7.23 -27.67
CA GLY A 128 -40.86 8.28 -27.05
C GLY A 128 -40.24 9.63 -26.61
N THR A 129 -39.99 10.53 -27.58
CA THR A 129 -40.40 11.96 -27.67
C THR A 129 -40.23 12.99 -26.50
N THR A 130 -39.15 13.78 -26.59
CA THR A 130 -38.98 15.29 -26.50
C THR A 130 -39.21 16.09 -25.17
N PRO A 131 -38.78 17.38 -25.05
CA PRO A 131 -37.56 17.81 -24.33
C PRO A 131 -37.79 18.81 -23.17
N GLN A 132 -36.84 18.94 -22.23
CA GLN A 132 -36.70 20.18 -21.45
C GLN A 132 -35.23 20.45 -21.09
N ALA A 133 -34.79 21.65 -21.45
CA ALA A 133 -33.45 22.18 -21.30
C ALA A 133 -33.14 22.72 -19.89
N ALA A 134 -31.83 22.95 -19.69
CA ALA A 134 -31.17 23.78 -18.67
C ALA A 134 -30.80 23.11 -17.35
N ALA A 135 -29.53 22.70 -17.25
CA ALA A 135 -28.59 23.38 -16.35
C ALA A 135 -27.15 22.92 -16.64
N SER A 136 -26.38 23.83 -17.22
CA SER A 136 -24.92 23.79 -17.19
C SER A 136 -24.43 23.85 -15.75
N ALA A 137 -23.54 22.95 -15.35
CA ALA A 137 -22.55 23.26 -14.32
C ALA A 137 -21.37 22.27 -14.38
N ALA A 138 -20.24 22.83 -14.84
CA ALA A 138 -18.89 22.59 -14.37
C ALA A 138 -18.38 21.14 -14.27
N ALA A 139 -17.47 20.84 -15.20
CA ALA A 139 -16.43 19.86 -15.04
C ALA A 139 -15.67 20.08 -13.71
N THR A 140 -15.67 19.05 -12.86
CA THR A 140 -14.77 18.95 -11.72
C THR A 140 -13.35 18.66 -12.23
N PRO A 141 -12.33 19.49 -11.94
CA PRO A 141 -10.96 19.14 -12.24
C PRO A 141 -10.48 18.00 -11.32
N PRO A 142 -9.57 17.12 -11.77
CA PRO A 142 -8.91 16.17 -10.87
C PRO A 142 -8.07 16.93 -9.85
N LEU A 143 -8.17 16.51 -8.58
CA LEU A 143 -7.39 17.02 -7.46
C LEU A 143 -5.89 17.02 -7.77
N SER A 144 -5.34 18.22 -8.02
CA SER A 144 -3.91 18.46 -8.03
C SER A 144 -3.37 18.31 -6.61
N TRP A 145 -2.49 17.33 -6.40
CA TRP A 145 -1.72 17.16 -5.17
C TRP A 145 -0.81 18.37 -4.97
N GLN A 146 -1.05 19.14 -3.90
CA GLN A 146 -0.17 20.22 -3.47
C GLN A 146 0.77 19.70 -2.37
N PRO A 147 2.09 19.92 -2.43
CA PRO A 147 2.96 19.59 -1.30
C PRO A 147 2.68 20.56 -0.14
N VAL A 148 2.23 20.03 1.00
CA VAL A 148 2.11 20.79 2.25
C VAL A 148 3.50 21.21 2.70
N ARG A 149 3.76 22.53 2.67
CA ARG A 149 4.98 23.12 3.19
C ARG A 149 4.83 23.26 4.70
N VAL A 150 5.55 22.44 5.47
CA VAL A 150 5.56 22.53 6.94
C VAL A 150 6.39 23.73 7.33
N HIS A 151 5.76 24.78 7.86
CA HIS A 151 6.47 25.89 8.50
C HIS A 151 6.91 25.42 9.89
N LEU A 152 8.22 25.26 10.07
CA LEU A 152 8.83 25.18 11.40
C LEU A 152 8.67 26.55 12.07
N VAL A 153 7.84 26.61 13.12
CA VAL A 153 7.83 27.75 14.04
C VAL A 153 9.04 27.58 14.97
N SER A 154 10.00 28.50 14.85
CA SER A 154 11.06 28.67 15.84
C SER A 154 10.44 29.26 17.10
N ALA A 155 10.59 28.55 18.22
CA ALA A 155 10.42 29.13 19.54
C ALA A 155 11.74 29.85 19.90
N ASP A 156 11.72 31.17 19.90
CA ASP A 156 12.75 31.97 20.56
C ASP A 156 12.11 32.62 21.80
N GLY A 157 12.78 32.43 22.93
CA GLY A 157 12.32 32.89 24.22
C GLY A 157 12.79 34.30 24.54
N ARG A 158 11.92 35.05 25.22
CA ARG A 158 12.29 35.94 26.31
C ARG A 158 11.08 36.32 27.15
#